data_AF-A0A373CAE0-F1
#
_entry.id   AF-A0A373CAE0-F1
#
_cell.length_a   1.000
_cell.length_b   1.000
_cell.length_c   1.000
_cell.angle_alpha   90.00
_cell.angle_beta   90.00
_cell.angle_gamma   90.00
#
_symmetry.space_group_name_H-M   'P 1'
#
loop_
_entity.id
_entity.type
_entity.pdbx_description
1 polymer ?
#
loop_
_entity_poly.entity_id
_entity_poly.type
_entity_poly.pdbx_seq_one_letter_code
_entity_poly.pdbx_strand_id
1 'polypeptide(L)'
;MSRAERRRAQKCEQKAKTATYNLTRAQLDALVREKISGELDRVKQEATNDAINQAMILLLTLPLEVLMDHYWTKTYAKRIPEFTEHVLEYYEKWQNDELDMDKLKEDLWIYGGVRLEEVEGK
;
A
#
# COMPACT_ATOMS: atom_id res chain seq x y z
N MET A 1 -13.49 -3.79 -57.66
CA MET A 1 -14.20 -2.83 -56.80
C MET A 1 -13.97 -1.40 -57.27
N SER A 2 -15.04 -0.72 -57.65
CA SER A 2 -15.07 0.71 -57.99
C SER A 2 -14.75 1.57 -56.75
N ARG A 3 -14.21 2.79 -56.95
CA ARG A 3 -13.88 3.75 -55.88
C ARG A 3 -15.06 4.04 -54.97
N ALA A 4 -16.28 4.01 -55.51
CA ALA A 4 -17.52 4.18 -54.76
C ALA A 4 -17.79 2.99 -53.81
N GLU A 5 -17.47 1.77 -54.22
CA GLU A 5 -17.66 0.55 -53.43
C GLU A 5 -16.67 0.48 -52.27
N ARG A 6 -15.41 0.88 -52.48
CA ARG A 6 -14.41 0.98 -51.40
C ARG A 6 -14.82 1.98 -50.31
N ARG A 7 -15.40 3.13 -50.69
CA ARG A 7 -15.92 4.12 -49.72
C ARG A 7 -17.11 3.59 -48.93
N ARG A 8 -17.98 2.79 -49.55
CA ARG A 8 -19.12 2.17 -48.85
C ARG A 8 -18.63 1.10 -47.89
N ALA A 9 -17.71 0.23 -48.32
CA ALA A 9 -17.11 -0.79 -47.46
C ALA A 9 -16.40 -0.18 -46.24
N GLN A 10 -15.58 0.86 -46.44
CA GLN A 10 -14.91 1.57 -45.32
C GLN A 10 -15.90 2.23 -44.35
N LYS A 11 -16.99 2.84 -44.86
CA LYS A 11 -18.03 3.40 -43.99
C LYS A 11 -18.79 2.32 -43.22
N CYS A 12 -19.07 1.18 -43.84
CA CYS A 12 -19.71 0.04 -43.16
C CYS A 12 -18.78 -0.57 -42.10
N GLU A 13 -17.49 -0.71 -42.37
CA GLU A 13 -16.49 -1.14 -41.39
C GLU A 13 -16.35 -0.16 -40.22
N GLN A 14 -16.31 1.16 -40.49
CA GLN A 14 -16.24 2.17 -39.43
C GLN A 14 -17.50 2.18 -38.55
N LYS A 15 -18.69 1.99 -39.14
CA LYS A 15 -19.95 1.84 -38.40
C LYS A 15 -20.01 0.53 -37.61
N ALA A 16 -19.47 -0.57 -38.15
CA ALA A 16 -19.42 -1.85 -37.45
C ALA A 16 -18.43 -1.84 -36.28
N LYS A 17 -17.34 -1.05 -36.37
CA LYS A 17 -16.33 -0.89 -35.31
C LYS A 17 -16.76 0.07 -34.19
N THR A 18 -17.79 0.87 -34.42
CA THR A 18 -18.29 1.85 -33.44
C THR A 18 -19.60 1.33 -32.86
N ALA A 19 -19.52 0.61 -31.75
CA ALA A 19 -20.71 0.20 -31.01
C ALA A 19 -21.37 1.44 -30.38
N THR A 20 -22.37 2.00 -31.06
CA THR A 20 -23.17 3.11 -30.54
C THR A 20 -24.13 2.57 -29.48
N TYR A 21 -23.69 2.56 -28.22
CA TYR A 21 -24.57 2.26 -27.09
C TYR A 21 -25.41 3.50 -26.75
N ASN A 22 -26.73 3.39 -26.88
CA ASN A 22 -27.65 4.43 -26.40
C ASN A 22 -27.76 4.36 -24.87
N LEU A 23 -26.72 4.81 -24.17
CA LEU A 23 -26.73 4.93 -22.71
C LEU A 23 -27.44 6.22 -22.32
N THR A 24 -28.35 6.13 -21.37
CA THR A 24 -28.95 7.32 -20.76
C THR A 24 -27.91 8.03 -19.88
N ARG A 25 -28.04 9.35 -19.72
CA ARG A 25 -27.11 10.16 -18.91
C ARG A 25 -26.97 9.63 -17.47
N ALA A 26 -28.05 9.10 -16.91
CA ALA A 26 -28.05 8.47 -15.59
C ALA A 26 -27.22 7.16 -15.54
N GLN A 27 -27.26 6.34 -16.60
CA GLN A 27 -26.44 5.13 -16.71
C GLN A 27 -24.96 5.46 -16.86
N LEU A 28 -24.64 6.53 -17.61
CA LEU A 28 -23.27 7.01 -17.74
C LEU A 28 -22.74 7.54 -16.39
N ASP A 29 -23.53 8.34 -15.68
CA ASP A 29 -23.17 8.88 -14.38
C ASP A 29 -23.02 7.79 -13.30
N ALA A 30 -23.77 6.69 -13.39
CA ALA A 30 -23.65 5.55 -12.49
C ALA A 30 -22.35 4.77 -12.75
N LEU A 31 -22.04 4.47 -14.01
CA LEU A 31 -20.79 3.79 -14.41
C LEU A 31 -19.55 4.62 -14.06
N VAL A 32 -19.62 5.93 -14.26
CA VAL A 32 -18.53 6.85 -13.89
C VAL A 32 -18.36 6.91 -12.37
N ARG A 33 -19.45 6.99 -11.60
CA ARG A 33 -19.37 6.99 -10.13
C ARG A 33 -18.79 5.69 -9.59
N GLU A 34 -19.24 4.54 -10.08
CA GLU A 34 -18.78 3.22 -9.63
C GLU A 34 -17.30 2.98 -9.97
N LYS A 35 -16.88 3.38 -11.18
CA LYS A 35 -15.49 3.24 -11.60
C LYS A 35 -14.57 4.21 -10.85
N ILE A 36 -14.99 5.45 -10.65
CA ILE A 36 -14.21 6.43 -9.89
C ILE A 36 -14.17 6.06 -8.40
N SER A 37 -15.26 5.57 -7.80
CA SER A 37 -15.23 5.13 -6.40
C SER A 37 -14.31 3.93 -6.22
N GLY A 38 -14.36 2.94 -7.11
CA GLY A 38 -13.47 1.78 -7.07
C GLY A 38 -11.99 2.13 -7.31
N GLU A 39 -11.70 3.11 -8.19
CA GLU A 39 -10.34 3.62 -8.40
C GLU A 39 -9.86 4.49 -7.22
N LEU A 40 -10.73 5.29 -6.61
CA LEU A 40 -10.38 6.10 -5.44
C LEU A 40 -10.11 5.23 -4.20
N ASP A 41 -10.90 4.19 -4.00
CA ASP A 41 -10.69 3.23 -2.90
C ASP A 41 -9.41 2.45 -3.11
N ARG A 42 -9.07 2.09 -4.36
CA ARG A 42 -7.78 1.49 -4.72
C ARG A 42 -6.61 2.43 -4.50
N VAL A 43 -6.69 3.69 -4.94
CA VAL A 43 -5.62 4.68 -4.76
C VAL A 43 -5.43 5.01 -3.27
N LYS A 44 -6.50 5.08 -2.48
CA LYS A 44 -6.40 5.26 -1.03
C LYS A 44 -5.80 4.03 -0.35
N GLN A 45 -6.18 2.82 -0.76
CA GLN A 45 -5.58 1.59 -0.28
C GLN A 45 -4.11 1.49 -0.67
N GLU A 46 -3.74 1.85 -1.89
CA GLU A 46 -2.35 1.91 -2.36
C GLU A 46 -1.53 2.89 -1.53
N ALA A 47 -2.01 4.13 -1.33
CA ALA A 47 -1.32 5.10 -0.49
C ALA A 47 -1.18 4.67 0.99
N THR A 48 -2.20 3.99 1.53
CA THR A 48 -2.17 3.46 2.90
C THR A 48 -1.19 2.29 3.01
N ASN A 49 -1.21 1.38 2.04
CA ASN A 49 -0.30 0.24 1.97
C ASN A 49 1.15 0.71 1.78
N ASP A 50 1.39 1.75 0.98
CA ASP A 50 2.71 2.34 0.80
C ASP A 50 3.24 2.95 2.09
N ALA A 51 2.39 3.66 2.86
CA ALA A 51 2.77 4.20 4.16
C ALA A 51 3.09 3.10 5.18
N ILE A 52 2.30 2.02 5.21
CA ILE A 52 2.53 0.85 6.06
C ILE A 52 3.84 0.15 5.67
N ASN A 53 4.07 -0.09 4.38
CA ASN A 53 5.29 -0.71 3.87
C ASN A 53 6.52 0.15 4.22
N GLN A 54 6.42 1.47 4.06
CA GLN A 54 7.49 2.38 4.44
C GLN A 54 7.76 2.35 5.95
N ALA A 55 6.72 2.31 6.79
CA ALA A 55 6.88 2.18 8.23
C ALA A 55 7.56 0.86 8.61
N MET A 56 7.19 -0.26 7.98
CA MET A 56 7.81 -1.57 8.18
C MET A 56 9.29 -1.58 7.77
N ILE A 57 9.64 -0.96 6.65
CA ILE A 57 11.04 -0.82 6.21
C ILE A 57 11.84 -0.02 7.25
N LEU A 58 11.30 1.10 7.74
CA LEU A 58 11.99 1.94 8.73
C LEU A 58 12.15 1.23 10.07
N LEU A 59 11.14 0.48 10.52
CA LEU A 59 11.16 -0.31 11.75
C LEU A 59 12.28 -1.34 11.75
N LEU A 60 12.64 -1.90 10.60
CA LEU A 60 13.70 -2.90 10.47
C LEU A 60 15.07 -2.30 10.16
N THR A 61 15.13 -1.27 9.31
CA THR A 61 16.40 -0.71 8.83
C THR A 61 17.08 0.18 9.85
N LEU A 62 16.33 1.04 10.57
CA LEU A 62 16.94 1.97 11.53
C LEU A 62 17.58 1.26 12.74
N PRO A 63 16.93 0.29 13.40
CA PRO A 63 17.56 -0.45 14.48
C PRO A 63 18.75 -1.29 14.00
N LEU A 64 18.70 -1.82 12.78
CA LEU A 64 19.80 -2.59 12.20
C LEU A 64 21.07 -1.73 12.05
N GLU A 65 20.95 -0.51 11.52
CA GLU A 65 22.08 0.44 11.44
C GLU A 65 22.64 0.76 12.83
N VAL A 66 21.77 1.06 13.81
CA VAL A 66 22.18 1.32 15.20
C VAL A 66 22.92 0.11 15.81
N LEU A 67 22.42 -1.10 15.56
CA LEU A 67 23.06 -2.32 16.03
C LEU A 67 24.42 -2.53 15.38
N MET A 68 24.57 -2.25 14.09
CA MET A 68 25.85 -2.33 13.39
C MET A 68 26.86 -1.32 13.91
N ASP A 69 26.46 -0.06 14.06
CA ASP A 69 27.36 1.03 14.38
C ASP A 69 27.76 1.09 15.86
N HIS A 70 26.86 0.70 16.76
CA HIS A 70 27.07 0.92 18.20
C HIS A 70 27.21 -0.37 19.03
N TYR A 71 26.59 -1.48 18.63
CA TYR A 71 26.51 -2.67 19.49
C TYR A 71 27.32 -3.86 18.96
N TRP A 72 27.16 -4.23 17.68
CA TRP A 72 27.71 -5.43 17.07
C TRP A 72 28.68 -5.14 15.93
N THR A 73 29.48 -4.09 16.04
CA THR A 73 30.43 -3.58 15.01
C THR A 73 31.31 -4.62 14.32
N LYS A 74 31.60 -5.76 14.95
CA LYS A 74 32.42 -6.84 14.37
C LYS A 74 31.69 -8.17 14.15
N THR A 75 30.51 -8.33 14.77
CA THR A 75 29.78 -9.61 14.81
C THR A 75 28.39 -9.51 14.19
N TYR A 76 28.01 -8.35 13.66
CA TYR A 76 26.70 -8.07 13.09
C TYR A 76 26.29 -9.10 12.03
N ALA A 77 27.21 -9.55 11.18
CA ALA A 77 26.93 -10.55 10.15
C ALA A 77 26.40 -11.88 10.69
N LYS A 78 26.71 -12.22 11.95
CA LYS A 78 26.21 -13.43 12.62
C LYS A 78 24.98 -13.18 13.48
N ARG A 79 24.81 -11.96 14.00
CA ARG A 79 23.79 -11.62 15.01
C ARG A 79 22.54 -10.97 14.42
N ILE A 80 22.69 -10.24 13.31
CA ILE A 80 21.57 -9.58 12.63
C ILE A 80 20.49 -10.57 12.21
N PRO A 81 20.80 -11.76 11.63
CA PRO A 81 19.75 -12.68 11.21
C PRO A 81 18.82 -13.10 12.35
N GLU A 82 19.40 -13.45 13.51
CA GLU A 82 18.66 -13.84 14.73
C GLU A 82 17.85 -12.65 15.29
N PHE A 83 18.42 -11.45 15.29
CA PHE A 83 17.69 -10.23 15.67
C PHE A 83 16.47 -9.98 14.76
N THR A 84 16.66 -10.06 13.44
CA THR A 84 15.58 -9.84 12.47
C THR A 84 14.47 -10.88 12.65
N GLU A 85 14.83 -12.14 12.89
CA GLU A 85 13.85 -13.20 13.19
C GLU A 85 13.00 -12.87 14.41
N HIS A 86 13.61 -12.46 15.52
CA HIS A 86 12.86 -12.03 16.70
C HIS A 86 11.94 -10.83 16.43
N VAL A 87 12.38 -9.83 15.66
CA VAL A 87 11.50 -8.69 15.33
C VAL A 87 10.28 -9.16 14.53
N LEU A 88 10.46 -10.07 13.58
CA LEU A 88 9.36 -10.64 12.79
C LEU A 88 8.42 -11.49 13.67
N GLU A 89 8.94 -12.29 14.60
CA GLU A 89 8.13 -13.05 15.56
C GLU A 89 7.25 -12.13 16.43
N TYR A 90 7.81 -11.02 16.92
CA TYR A 90 7.02 -10.04 17.67
C TYR A 90 5.98 -9.35 16.79
N TYR A 91 6.29 -9.09 15.51
CA TYR A 91 5.31 -8.55 14.59
C TYR A 91 4.14 -9.52 14.35
N GLU A 92 4.42 -10.81 14.14
CA GLU A 92 3.38 -11.84 13.97
C GLU A 92 2.51 -11.97 15.22
N LYS A 93 3.11 -11.97 16.42
CA LYS A 93 2.36 -11.99 17.69
C LYS A 93 1.46 -10.76 17.84
N TRP A 94 1.92 -9.59 17.42
CA TRP A 94 1.08 -8.39 17.41
C TRP A 94 -0.07 -8.52 16.40
N GLN A 95 0.17 -9.03 15.19
CA GLN A 95 -0.89 -9.27 14.21
C GLN A 95 -1.92 -10.31 14.66
N ASN A 96 -1.51 -11.27 15.49
CA ASN A 96 -2.38 -12.28 16.07
C ASN A 96 -3.06 -11.84 17.39
N ASP A 97 -2.98 -10.55 17.76
CA ASP A 97 -3.48 -9.98 19.01
C ASP A 97 -2.91 -10.65 20.29
N GLU A 98 -1.74 -11.29 20.19
CA GLU A 98 -1.03 -11.94 21.32
C GLU A 98 -0.11 -10.96 22.08
N LEU A 99 0.11 -9.76 21.54
CA LEU A 99 0.90 -8.70 22.15
C LEU A 99 0.06 -7.48 22.48
N ASP A 100 0.15 -7.05 23.74
CA ASP A 100 -0.47 -5.84 24.23
C ASP A 100 0.39 -4.61 23.86
N MET A 101 -0.12 -3.80 22.93
CA MET A 101 0.55 -2.60 22.45
C MET A 101 0.65 -1.51 23.52
N ASP A 102 -0.29 -1.43 24.46
CA ASP A 102 -0.25 -0.41 25.52
C ASP A 102 0.90 -0.69 26.48
N LYS A 103 1.14 -1.97 26.78
CA LYS A 103 2.31 -2.41 27.55
C LYS A 103 3.62 -2.10 26.83
N LEU A 104 3.70 -2.31 25.51
CA LEU A 104 4.91 -1.96 24.74
C LEU A 104 5.17 -0.46 24.74
N LYS A 105 4.12 0.37 24.64
CA LYS A 105 4.24 1.83 24.76
C LYS A 105 4.71 2.25 26.16
N GLU A 106 4.23 1.58 27.22
CA GLU A 106 4.69 1.79 28.59
C GLU A 106 6.17 1.42 28.75
N ASP A 107 6.58 0.26 28.24
CA ASP A 107 7.99 -0.16 28.28
C ASP A 107 8.89 0.81 27.49
N LEU A 108 8.44 1.30 26.33
CA LEU A 108 9.17 2.32 25.55
C LEU A 108 9.33 3.62 26.34
N TRP A 109 8.33 4.02 27.11
CA TRP A 109 8.45 5.19 27.98
C TRP A 109 9.42 4.95 29.14
N ILE A 110 9.25 3.84 29.87
CA ILE A 110 10.04 3.54 31.07
C ILE A 110 11.52 3.33 30.73
N TYR A 111 11.80 2.54 29.69
CA TYR A 111 13.17 2.13 29.34
C TYR A 111 13.76 2.94 28.19
N GLY A 112 12.93 3.38 27.24
CA GLY A 112 13.37 4.20 26.10
C GLY A 112 13.34 5.71 26.38
N GLY A 113 12.59 6.16 27.39
CA GLY A 113 12.45 7.58 27.73
C GLY A 113 11.68 8.40 26.69
N VAL A 114 10.99 7.74 25.75
CA VAL A 114 10.25 8.38 24.66
C VAL A 114 8.78 7.95 24.73
N ARG A 115 7.87 8.90 24.53
CA ARG A 115 6.43 8.66 24.48
C ARG A 115 5.91 8.93 23.07
N LEU A 116 5.11 8.01 22.55
CA LEU A 116 4.41 8.16 21.29
C LEU A 116 2.99 8.63 21.58
N GLU A 117 2.65 9.85 21.13
CA GLU A 117 1.31 10.41 21.23
C GLU A 117 0.69 10.44 19.83
N GLU A 118 -0.54 9.92 19.71
CA GLU A 118 -1.31 10.06 18.48
C GLU A 118 -1.76 11.51 18.37
N VAL A 119 -1.13 12.26 17.46
CA VAL A 119 -1.60 13.60 17.13
C VAL A 119 -2.80 13.42 16.21
N GLU A 120 -4.01 13.54 16.75
CA GLU A 120 -5.21 13.67 15.91
C GLU A 120 -5.01 14.87 14.98
N GLY A 121 -4.78 14.58 13.70
CA GLY A 121 -4.68 15.59 12.66
C GLY A 121 -5.99 16.38 12.61
N LYS A 122 -5.92 17.66 12.94
CA LYS A 122 -7.00 18.62 12.71
C LYS A 122 -7.16 18.93 11.24
#